data_AF-A0A1P8KL91-F1
#
_entry.id   AF-A0A1P8KL91-F1
#
_cell.length_a   1.000
_cell.length_b   1.000
_cell.length_c   1.000
_cell.angle_alpha   90.00
_cell.angle_beta   90.00
_cell.angle_gamma   90.00
#
_symmetry.space_group_name_H-M   'P 1'
#
loop_
_entity.id
_entity.type
_entity.pdbx_description
1 polymer ?
#
loop_
_entity_poly.entity_id
_entity_poly.type
_entity_poly.pdbx_seq_one_letter_code
_entity_poly.pdbx_strand_id
1 'polypeptide(L)'
;MAYDKLLTINDESGGKLKIMKVALNLDKNIFLLHVFEENYELNKKFIRNELVIVENEILTSTFADTIHFMEELSLFDFGNNQNKYLDITEYKKIKNLKLIHNNEKNIFISRSEAKAMYKIFNLAFLGYSVASVLEKEFKFTPQILSKVLHKNQLLEG
;
A
#
# COMPACT_ATOMS: atom_id res chain seq x y z
N MET A 1 11.42 18.15 -6.43
CA MET A 1 12.56 17.48 -5.79
C MET A 1 12.03 16.59 -4.68
N ALA A 2 12.13 15.27 -4.84
CA ALA A 2 12.15 14.24 -3.80
C ALA A 2 12.03 12.88 -4.50
N TYR A 3 13.09 12.45 -5.19
CA TYR A 3 13.32 11.01 -5.36
C TYR A 3 13.70 10.49 -3.98
N ASP A 4 12.68 10.32 -3.12
CA ASP A 4 12.86 9.77 -1.78
C ASP A 4 13.56 8.41 -1.90
N LYS A 5 14.59 8.25 -1.08
CA LYS A 5 15.60 7.20 -1.11
C LYS A 5 14.97 5.82 -1.33
N LEU A 6 15.12 5.28 -2.55
CA LEU A 6 14.89 3.87 -2.84
C LEU A 6 15.65 3.02 -1.81
N LEU A 7 14.92 2.36 -0.92
CA LEU A 7 15.53 1.50 0.07
C LEU A 7 15.81 0.16 -0.59
N THR A 8 17.08 -0.25 -0.59
CA THR A 8 17.47 -1.60 -1.02
C THR A 8 17.58 -2.52 0.19
N ILE A 9 16.94 -3.68 0.11
CA ILE A 9 17.09 -4.78 1.06
C ILE A 9 17.47 -6.05 0.30
N ASN A 10 18.17 -6.96 0.98
CA ASN A 10 18.44 -8.28 0.43
C ASN A 10 17.34 -9.23 0.92
N ASP A 11 16.78 -9.99 0.00
CA ASP A 11 15.91 -11.14 0.28
C ASP A 11 16.76 -12.29 0.85
N GLU A 12 16.12 -13.24 1.54
CA GLU A 12 16.76 -14.42 2.13
C GLU A 12 17.48 -15.28 1.09
N SER A 13 17.01 -15.21 -0.16
CA SER A 13 17.62 -15.87 -1.33
C SER A 13 18.75 -15.08 -1.99
N GLY A 14 19.18 -13.95 -1.40
CA GLY A 14 20.23 -13.08 -1.95
C GLY A 14 19.78 -12.12 -3.06
N GLY A 15 18.49 -12.10 -3.40
CA GLY A 15 17.90 -11.16 -4.36
C GLY A 15 17.88 -9.73 -3.81
N LYS A 16 18.16 -8.73 -4.65
CA LYS A 16 18.10 -7.31 -4.25
C LYS A 16 16.70 -6.75 -4.49
N LEU A 17 15.99 -6.46 -3.42
CA LEU A 17 14.69 -5.82 -3.46
C LEU A 17 14.84 -4.32 -3.30
N LYS A 18 14.07 -3.57 -4.07
CA LYS A 18 13.92 -2.13 -3.98
C LYS A 18 12.54 -1.82 -3.41
N ILE A 19 12.50 -0.89 -2.46
CA ILE A 19 11.27 -0.41 -1.83
C ILE A 19 11.11 1.06 -2.16
N MET A 20 9.94 1.40 -2.69
CA MET A 20 9.54 2.75 -3.04
C MET A 20 8.24 3.09 -2.31
N LYS A 21 8.18 4.29 -1.73
CA LYS A 21 6.96 4.84 -1.14
C LYS A 21 6.20 5.61 -2.22
N VAL A 22 4.95 5.21 -2.48
CA VAL A 22 4.04 5.87 -3.41
C VAL A 22 2.90 6.49 -2.60
N ALA A 23 2.64 7.78 -2.78
CA ALA A 23 1.54 8.44 -2.08
C ALA A 23 0.19 8.09 -2.72
N LEU A 24 -0.70 7.49 -1.94
CA LEU A 24 -2.09 7.24 -2.37
C LEU A 24 -2.98 8.43 -2.00
N ASN A 25 -2.78 8.99 -0.79
CA ASN A 25 -3.42 10.22 -0.34
C ASN A 25 -2.48 10.93 0.66
N LEU A 26 -1.85 12.02 0.24
CA LEU A 26 -0.88 12.76 1.06
C LEU A 26 -1.54 13.43 2.27
N ASP A 27 -2.70 14.05 2.08
CA ASP A 27 -3.40 14.79 3.15
C ASP A 27 -3.80 13.89 4.32
N LYS A 28 -3.95 12.59 4.06
CA LYS A 28 -4.35 11.55 5.03
C LYS A 28 -3.21 10.59 5.37
N ASN A 29 -1.99 10.90 4.94
CA ASN A 29 -0.81 10.05 5.15
C ASN A 29 -1.03 8.58 4.75
N ILE A 30 -1.72 8.34 3.62
CA ILE A 30 -1.93 6.99 3.10
C ILE A 30 -0.92 6.74 1.98
N PHE A 31 -0.10 5.72 2.17
CA PHE A 31 0.99 5.36 1.28
C PHE A 31 0.93 3.89 0.87
N LEU A 32 1.46 3.61 -0.30
CA LEU A 32 1.76 2.27 -0.80
C LEU A 32 3.27 2.05 -0.72
N LEU A 33 3.70 1.02 -0.01
CA LEU A 33 5.06 0.49 -0.11
C LEU A 33 5.13 -0.49 -1.27
N HIS A 34 5.70 0.00 -2.37
CA HIS A 34 5.93 -0.76 -3.59
C HIS A 34 7.26 -1.49 -3.50
N VAL A 35 7.23 -2.82 -3.41
CA VAL A 35 8.42 -3.68 -3.30
C VAL A 35 8.61 -4.44 -4.60
N PHE A 36 9.78 -4.27 -5.21
CA PHE A 36 10.09 -4.92 -6.48
C PHE A 36 11.55 -5.34 -6.58
N GLU A 37 11.81 -6.33 -7.42
CA GLU A 37 13.14 -6.69 -7.86
C GLU A 37 13.35 -6.30 -9.33
N GLU A 38 14.60 -6.04 -9.70
CA GLU A 38 14.98 -5.80 -11.08
C GLU A 38 15.83 -6.97 -11.57
N ASN A 39 15.35 -7.63 -12.62
CA ASN A 39 16.11 -8.63 -13.34
C ASN A 39 16.71 -7.99 -14.59
N TYR A 40 18.02 -7.75 -14.55
CA TYR A 40 18.75 -7.11 -15.64
C TYR A 40 18.94 -8.02 -16.86
N GLU A 41 18.98 -9.34 -16.68
CA GLU A 41 19.09 -10.29 -17.79
C GLU A 41 17.83 -10.30 -18.65
N LEU A 42 16.67 -10.21 -18.00
CA LEU A 42 15.37 -10.17 -18.66
C LEU A 42 14.91 -8.74 -18.99
N ASN A 43 15.65 -7.71 -18.55
CA ASN A 43 15.26 -6.31 -18.57
C ASN A 43 13.82 -6.09 -18.04
N LYS A 44 13.49 -6.74 -16.92
CA LYS A 44 12.15 -6.76 -16.33
C LYS A 44 12.17 -6.39 -14.85
N LYS A 45 11.11 -5.74 -14.40
CA LYS A 45 10.84 -5.50 -12.97
C LYS A 45 9.73 -6.41 -12.51
N PHE A 46 9.86 -6.92 -11.30
CA PHE A 46 8.99 -7.96 -10.75
C PHE A 46 8.51 -7.49 -9.39
N ILE A 47 7.20 -7.41 -9.20
CA ILE A 47 6.60 -7.07 -7.90
C ILE A 47 6.85 -8.23 -6.96
N ARG A 48 7.31 -7.90 -5.74
CA ARG A 48 7.57 -8.86 -4.68
C ARG A 48 6.67 -8.63 -3.48
N ASN A 49 6.15 -7.42 -3.26
CA ASN A 49 5.01 -7.16 -2.38
C ASN A 49 4.46 -5.73 -2.58
N GLU A 50 3.24 -5.50 -2.09
CA GLU A 50 2.61 -4.20 -1.92
C GLU A 50 2.01 -4.12 -0.52
N LEU A 51 2.32 -3.08 0.25
CA LEU A 51 1.67 -2.84 1.55
C LEU A 51 1.08 -1.44 1.61
N VAL A 52 -0.11 -1.31 2.19
CA VAL A 52 -0.71 -0.03 2.51
C VAL A 52 -0.32 0.37 3.91
N ILE A 53 0.16 1.59 4.04
CA ILE A 53 0.45 2.24 5.31
C ILE A 53 -0.49 3.42 5.47
N VAL A 54 -1.02 3.58 6.67
CA VAL A 54 -1.81 4.73 7.06
C VAL A 54 -1.14 5.38 8.25
N GLU A 55 -0.79 6.66 8.12
CA GLU A 55 0.03 7.38 9.09
C GLU A 55 1.36 6.60 9.30
N ASN A 56 1.55 6.00 10.47
CA ASN A 56 2.74 5.22 10.83
C ASN A 56 2.44 3.72 11.03
N GLU A 57 1.24 3.26 10.66
CA GLU A 57 0.78 1.88 10.86
C GLU A 57 0.63 1.13 9.53
N ILE A 58 0.98 -0.16 9.51
CA ILE A 58 0.61 -1.02 8.40
C ILE A 58 -0.89 -1.32 8.47
N LEU A 59 -1.60 -1.07 7.37
CA LEU A 59 -2.98 -1.51 7.19
C LEU A 59 -3.07 -2.94 6.61
N THR A 60 -2.22 -3.29 5.64
CA THR A 60 -2.27 -4.58 4.93
C THR A 60 -0.94 -5.33 5.06
N SER A 61 -0.98 -6.65 5.27
CA SER A 61 0.22 -7.46 5.60
C SER A 61 0.75 -8.29 4.43
N THR A 62 -0.07 -8.50 3.40
CA THR A 62 0.26 -9.30 2.22
C THR A 62 -0.21 -8.59 0.94
N PHE A 63 0.30 -9.03 -0.20
CA PHE A 63 -0.16 -8.57 -1.50
C PHE A 63 -1.67 -8.81 -1.67
N ALA A 64 -2.17 -9.98 -1.25
CA ALA A 64 -3.59 -10.30 -1.29
C ALA A 64 -4.44 -9.37 -0.41
N ASP A 65 -3.97 -9.06 0.80
CA ASP A 65 -4.61 -8.08 1.69
C ASP A 65 -4.68 -6.69 1.03
N THR A 66 -3.60 -6.28 0.36
CA THR A 66 -3.54 -4.99 -0.36
C THR A 66 -4.51 -4.95 -1.53
N ILE A 67 -4.59 -6.02 -2.33
CA ILE A 67 -5.58 -6.12 -3.41
C ILE A 67 -7.00 -6.06 -2.83
N HIS A 68 -7.27 -6.78 -1.75
CA HIS A 68 -8.59 -6.76 -1.10
C HIS A 68 -8.97 -5.35 -0.64
N PHE A 69 -8.07 -4.63 0.03
CA PHE A 69 -8.29 -3.24 0.40
C PHE A 69 -8.59 -2.34 -0.80
N MET A 70 -7.84 -2.49 -1.89
CA MET A 70 -8.04 -1.70 -3.11
C MET A 70 -9.38 -2.01 -3.78
N GLU A 71 -9.83 -3.26 -3.75
CA GLU A 71 -11.16 -3.63 -4.23
C GLU A 71 -12.27 -3.09 -3.34
N GLU A 72 -12.10 -3.06 -2.01
CA GLU A 72 -13.08 -2.40 -1.13
C GLU A 72 -13.20 -0.89 -1.44
N LEU A 73 -12.09 -0.20 -1.78
CA LEU A 73 -12.12 1.18 -2.27
C LEU A 73 -12.84 1.30 -3.62
N SER A 74 -12.65 0.34 -4.53
CA SER A 74 -13.26 0.34 -5.86
C SER A 74 -14.79 0.18 -5.78
N LEU A 75 -15.26 -0.57 -4.79
CA LEU A 75 -16.68 -0.87 -4.52
C LEU A 75 -17.42 0.21 -3.70
N PHE A 76 -16.83 1.41 -3.55
CA PHE A 76 -17.39 2.53 -2.77
C PHE A 76 -18.92 2.70 -2.91
N ASP A 77 -19.42 2.62 -4.15
CA ASP A 77 -20.83 2.90 -4.46
C ASP A 77 -21.79 1.79 -4.01
N PHE A 78 -21.31 0.55 -3.93
CA PHE A 78 -22.11 -0.62 -3.60
C PHE A 78 -22.23 -0.83 -2.10
N GLY A 79 -21.22 -0.40 -1.34
CA GLY A 79 -21.23 -0.37 0.12
C GLY A 79 -21.53 -1.74 0.74
N ASN A 80 -20.48 -2.50 1.06
CA ASN A 80 -20.62 -3.77 1.76
C ASN A 80 -20.26 -3.63 3.27
N ASN A 81 -21.15 -4.11 4.15
CA ASN A 81 -20.93 -4.15 5.61
C ASN A 81 -20.02 -5.31 6.06
N GLN A 82 -19.59 -6.16 5.13
CA GLN A 82 -18.61 -7.24 5.35
C GLN A 82 -17.19 -6.82 4.99
N ASN A 83 -16.96 -5.55 4.65
CA ASN A 83 -15.64 -5.01 4.39
C ASN A 83 -14.74 -5.21 5.62
N LYS A 84 -13.49 -5.61 5.37
CA LYS A 84 -12.47 -5.83 6.39
C LYS A 84 -11.76 -4.54 6.77
N TYR A 85 -11.57 -3.61 5.83
CA TYR A 85 -10.74 -2.42 6.03
C TYR A 85 -11.52 -1.11 6.04
N LEU A 86 -12.75 -1.10 5.52
CA LEU A 86 -13.52 0.11 5.28
C LEU A 86 -14.97 -0.02 5.75
N ASP A 87 -15.35 0.79 6.74
CA ASP A 87 -16.74 0.96 7.17
C ASP A 87 -17.45 2.03 6.34
N ILE A 88 -18.72 1.80 6.00
CA ILE A 88 -19.53 2.82 5.34
C ILE A 88 -20.14 3.72 6.41
N THR A 89 -19.84 5.01 6.31
CA THR A 89 -20.40 6.03 7.19
C THR A 89 -21.16 7.06 6.37
N GLU A 90 -22.34 7.46 6.84
CA GLU A 90 -23.16 8.45 6.16
C GLU A 90 -23.31 9.68 7.05
N TYR A 91 -22.91 10.84 6.53
CA TYR A 91 -23.10 12.12 7.20
C TYR A 91 -23.84 13.07 6.26
N LYS A 92 -24.98 13.60 6.72
CA LYS A 92 -25.84 14.52 5.93
C LYS A 92 -26.15 14.00 4.50
N LYS A 93 -26.45 12.71 4.37
CA LYS A 93 -26.72 12.03 3.08
C LYS A 93 -25.53 11.87 2.15
N ILE A 94 -24.32 12.11 2.65
CA ILE A 94 -23.06 11.87 1.93
C ILE A 94 -22.40 10.62 2.51
N LYS A 95 -22.28 9.59 1.68
CA LYS A 95 -21.55 8.37 2.02
C LYS A 95 -20.04 8.64 1.97
N ASN A 96 -19.33 8.16 2.97
CA ASN A 96 -17.87 8.16 3.08
C ASN A 96 -17.43 6.77 3.57
N LEU A 97 -16.23 6.35 3.17
CA LEU A 97 -15.60 5.17 3.74
C LEU A 97 -14.75 5.61 4.94
N LYS A 98 -14.95 5.00 6.08
CA LYS A 98 -14.12 5.18 7.27
C LYS A 98 -13.12 4.04 7.31
N LEU A 99 -11.82 4.36 7.43
CA LEU A 99 -10.81 3.34 7.65
C LEU A 99 -11.00 2.64 8.99
N ILE A 100 -10.98 1.32 8.96
CA ILE A 100 -10.91 0.45 10.12
C ILE A 100 -9.43 0.20 10.39
N HIS A 101 -8.88 0.91 11.37
CA HIS A 101 -7.50 0.74 11.82
C HIS A 101 -7.40 0.97 13.33
N ASN A 102 -6.25 0.65 13.91
CA ASN A 102 -6.07 0.59 15.36
C ASN A 102 -6.00 1.96 16.05
N ASN A 103 -5.89 3.07 15.30
CA ASN A 103 -5.85 4.40 15.91
C ASN A 103 -7.25 4.92 16.25
N GLU A 104 -7.31 5.76 17.29
CA GLU A 104 -8.52 6.46 17.72
C GLU A 104 -9.01 7.51 16.72
N LYS A 105 -8.16 7.91 15.76
CA LYS A 105 -8.47 8.94 14.77
C LYS A 105 -9.29 8.34 13.63
N ASN A 106 -10.52 8.84 13.48
CA ASN A 106 -11.35 8.46 12.34
C ASN A 106 -10.82 9.09 11.04
N ILE A 107 -10.31 8.27 10.13
CA ILE A 107 -9.92 8.71 8.78
C ILE A 107 -11.07 8.39 7.82
N PHE A 108 -11.66 9.44 7.25
CA PHE A 108 -12.74 9.33 6.26
C PHE A 108 -12.18 9.52 4.85
N ILE A 109 -12.61 8.69 3.92
CA ILE A 109 -12.25 8.69 2.51
C ILE A 109 -13.53 8.99 1.73
N SER A 110 -13.51 10.07 0.96
CA SER A 110 -14.59 10.42 0.05
C SER A 110 -14.52 9.58 -1.23
N ARG A 111 -15.61 9.59 -2.01
CA ARG A 111 -15.69 8.84 -3.28
C ARG A 111 -14.59 9.21 -4.27
N SER A 112 -14.28 10.50 -4.41
CA SER A 112 -13.23 10.98 -5.30
C SER A 112 -11.85 10.50 -4.84
N GLU A 113 -11.60 10.51 -3.53
CA GLU A 113 -10.34 10.01 -2.96
C GLU A 113 -10.17 8.52 -3.18
N ALA A 114 -11.20 7.70 -2.91
CA ALA A 114 -11.15 6.27 -3.16
C ALA A 114 -10.82 5.96 -4.63
N LYS A 115 -11.48 6.65 -5.58
CA LYS A 115 -11.21 6.51 -7.02
C LYS A 115 -9.80 7.00 -7.40
N ALA A 116 -9.31 8.07 -6.79
CA ALA A 116 -7.97 8.58 -7.05
C ALA A 116 -6.90 7.60 -6.53
N MET A 117 -7.06 7.12 -5.30
CA MET A 117 -6.18 6.11 -4.68
C MET A 117 -6.10 4.84 -5.53
N TYR A 118 -7.26 4.30 -5.95
CA TYR A 118 -7.31 3.11 -6.81
C TYR A 118 -6.63 3.34 -8.17
N LYS A 119 -6.80 4.53 -8.77
CA LYS A 119 -6.09 4.88 -10.01
C LYS A 119 -4.57 4.95 -9.81
N ILE A 120 -4.10 5.58 -8.74
CA ILE A 120 -2.67 5.68 -8.43
C ILE A 120 -2.09 4.29 -8.20
N PHE A 121 -2.80 3.43 -7.46
CA PHE A 121 -2.43 2.03 -7.27
C PHE A 121 -2.22 1.31 -8.60
N ASN A 122 -3.19 1.39 -9.53
CA ASN A 122 -3.05 0.78 -10.85
C ASN A 122 -1.88 1.37 -11.67
N LEU A 123 -1.63 2.69 -11.54
CA LEU A 123 -0.49 3.34 -12.19
C LEU A 123 0.85 2.86 -11.61
N ALA A 124 0.93 2.54 -10.32
CA ALA A 124 2.14 2.04 -9.67
C ALA A 124 2.58 0.66 -10.24
N PHE A 125 1.66 -0.09 -10.82
CA PHE A 125 1.93 -1.40 -11.41
C PHE A 125 2.45 -1.31 -12.85
N LEU A 126 2.33 -0.15 -13.51
CA LEU A 126 2.75 0.00 -14.90
C LEU A 126 4.26 -0.20 -15.05
N GLY A 127 4.63 -1.14 -15.92
CA GLY A 127 6.04 -1.51 -16.15
C GLY A 127 6.58 -2.57 -15.19
N TYR A 128 5.73 -3.13 -14.33
CA TYR A 128 6.11 -4.20 -13.41
C TYR A 128 5.32 -5.48 -13.71
N SER A 129 5.99 -6.62 -13.59
CA SER A 129 5.40 -7.95 -13.69
C SER A 129 4.89 -8.40 -12.32
N VAL A 130 3.65 -8.88 -12.26
CA VAL A 130 3.05 -9.48 -11.06
C VAL A 130 3.33 -10.98 -10.92
N ALA A 131 3.92 -11.63 -11.93
CA ALA A 131 4.06 -13.09 -11.95
C ALA A 131 4.81 -13.65 -10.72
N SER A 132 5.83 -12.94 -10.25
CA SER A 132 6.67 -13.33 -9.13
C SER A 132 5.98 -13.22 -7.77
N VAL A 133 5.01 -12.32 -7.61
CA VAL A 133 4.41 -12.07 -6.29
C VAL A 133 3.60 -13.26 -5.81
N LEU A 134 2.99 -14.01 -6.74
CA LEU A 134 2.20 -15.20 -6.43
C LEU A 134 3.06 -16.39 -6.01
N GLU A 135 4.30 -16.45 -6.49
CA GLU A 135 5.22 -17.57 -6.21
C GLU A 135 6.18 -17.28 -5.07
N LYS A 136 6.64 -16.02 -4.97
CA LYS A 136 7.75 -15.60 -4.11
C LYS A 136 7.43 -14.27 -3.42
N GLU A 137 6.23 -14.14 -2.87
CA GLU A 137 5.87 -12.95 -2.09
C GLU A 137 6.92 -12.66 -1.00
N PHE A 138 7.47 -11.45 -0.99
CA PHE A 138 8.40 -11.02 0.03
C PHE A 138 7.64 -10.66 1.31
N LYS A 139 7.94 -11.35 2.42
CA LYS A 139 7.28 -11.09 3.70
C LYS A 139 8.12 -10.15 4.57
N PHE A 140 7.51 -9.07 5.04
CA PHE A 140 8.18 -8.15 5.95
C PHE A 140 8.32 -8.79 7.33
N THR A 141 9.54 -8.87 7.83
CA THR A 141 9.79 -9.10 9.26
C THR A 141 9.63 -7.79 10.02
N PRO A 142 9.30 -7.81 11.33
CA PRO A 142 9.22 -6.59 12.14
C PRO A 142 10.48 -5.72 12.07
N GLN A 143 11.66 -6.35 11.97
CA GLN A 143 12.94 -5.66 11.88
C GLN A 143 13.11 -4.93 10.54
N ILE A 144 12.74 -5.58 9.42
CA ILE A 144 12.80 -4.96 8.09
C ILE A 144 11.80 -3.82 8.01
N LEU A 145 10.59 -4.05 8.49
CA LEU A 145 9.56 -3.04 8.53
C LEU A 145 9.99 -1.79 9.30
N SER A 146 10.50 -1.93 10.53
CA SER A 146 10.96 -0.80 11.33
C SER A 146 12.02 0.03 10.58
N LYS A 147 12.97 -0.64 9.91
CA LYS A 147 13.98 0.04 9.06
C LYS A 147 13.34 0.79 7.90
N VAL A 148 12.32 0.20 7.25
CA VAL A 148 11.60 0.80 6.13
C VAL A 148 10.84 2.03 6.59
N LEU A 149 10.07 1.92 7.67
CA LEU A 149 9.28 3.02 8.20
C LEU A 149 10.18 4.19 8.65
N HIS A 150 11.25 3.91 9.41
CA HIS A 150 12.18 4.94 9.87
C HIS A 150 12.89 5.64 8.69
N LYS A 151 13.32 4.90 7.66
CA LYS A 151 13.99 5.51 6.49
C LYS A 151 13.05 6.35 5.64
N ASN A 152 11.76 6.03 5.64
CA ASN A 152 10.74 6.76 4.90
C ASN A 152 10.08 7.88 5.72
N GLN A 153 10.59 8.18 6.91
CA GLN A 153 10.03 9.17 7.85
C GLN A 153 8.57 8.86 8.21
N LEU A 154 8.22 7.57 8.25
CA LEU A 154 6.91 7.04 8.66
C LEU A 154 6.93 6.50 10.10
N LEU A 155 7.99 6.79 10.85
CA LEU A 155 8.05 6.66 12.30
C LEU A 155 8.57 8.01 12.79
N GLU A 156 7.69 8.81 13.38
CA GLU A 156 8.14 9.89 14.26
C GLU A 156 8.61 9.22 15.56
N GLY A 157 9.83 9.53 15.97
CA GLY A 157 10.41 9.05 17.23
C GLY A 157 9.79 9.73 18.44
#